data_AF-A0A8J7DWT5-F1
#
_entry.id   AF-A0A8J7DWT5-F1
#
_cell.length_a   1.000
_cell.length_b   1.000
_cell.length_c   1.000
_cell.angle_alpha   90.00
_cell.angle_beta   90.00
_cell.angle_gamma   90.00
#
_symmetry.space_group_name_H-M   'P 1'
#
loop_
_entity.id
_entity.type
_entity.pdbx_description
1 polymer ?
#
loop_
_entity_poly.entity_id
_entity_poly.type
_entity_poly.pdbx_seq_one_letter_code
_entity_poly.pdbx_strand_id
1 'polypeptide(L)'
;MTESVPLTMFSKTLLIGLKADHFRHHLDLEATNALKQLPGLDVAIRNLLGPVAEQFFYLNNIASSVLVGENQLPDLHKLLLEAARILDIEAPQLYVQQNPIPNAYTFAMQGKQPFMVMHTSLIELLTPQEIQAVMAHELGHLKCDHGVYLTMANLIVMGASLLPLWGTVLTQSLQERMLEWLRCAELTCDRAALLAVQDPRIVMSLLMKLAGGSPTLAPQLNLDAFIAQARAYDAVGKTQLGEMLKTAQTAQLTHPVPVLRAREIDRWASSHNYQSLLQKNKTHYNNQADRTGKWRNW
;
A
#
# COMPACT_ATOMS: atom_id res chain seq x y z
N MET A 1 -25.21 -32.89 6.35
CA MET A 1 -25.60 -31.88 5.34
C MET A 1 -25.58 -30.55 6.04
N THR A 2 -24.47 -29.81 5.94
CA THR A 2 -24.33 -28.48 6.53
C THR A 2 -24.60 -27.47 5.43
N GLU A 3 -25.74 -26.79 5.54
CA GLU A 3 -26.15 -25.73 4.61
C GLU A 3 -25.13 -24.59 4.65
N SER A 4 -24.51 -24.33 3.51
CA SER A 4 -23.69 -23.16 3.26
C SER A 4 -24.60 -21.92 3.16
N VAL A 5 -24.46 -21.00 4.11
CA VAL A 5 -25.07 -19.66 4.03
C VAL A 5 -24.49 -18.94 2.81
N PRO A 6 -25.29 -18.44 1.87
CA PRO A 6 -24.76 -17.69 0.73
C PRO A 6 -24.20 -16.35 1.21
N LEU A 7 -22.92 -16.10 0.93
CA LEU A 7 -22.32 -14.77 1.03
C LEU A 7 -23.07 -13.84 0.07
N THR A 8 -23.96 -13.02 0.59
CA THR A 8 -24.51 -11.86 -0.12
C THR A 8 -23.36 -10.91 -0.44
N MET A 9 -22.70 -11.11 -1.58
CA MET A 9 -21.76 -10.15 -2.15
C MET A 9 -22.56 -8.93 -2.59
N PHE A 10 -22.52 -7.85 -1.81
CA PHE A 10 -22.82 -6.54 -2.35
C PHE A 10 -21.90 -6.32 -3.55
N SER A 11 -22.49 -6.09 -4.73
CA SER A 11 -21.72 -5.84 -5.95
C SER A 11 -20.85 -4.60 -5.75
N LYS A 12 -19.52 -4.75 -5.88
CA LYS A 12 -18.60 -3.64 -5.66
C LYS A 12 -18.70 -2.61 -6.77
N THR A 13 -18.56 -1.32 -6.44
CA THR A 13 -18.61 -0.26 -7.44
C THR A 13 -17.29 -0.24 -8.19
N LEU A 14 -17.35 -0.28 -9.53
CA LEU A 14 -16.17 -0.07 -10.35
C LEU A 14 -15.89 1.42 -10.53
N LEU A 15 -14.64 1.82 -10.35
CA LEU A 15 -14.22 3.22 -10.38
C LEU A 15 -13.54 3.52 -11.72
N ILE A 16 -14.25 3.35 -12.83
CA ILE A 16 -13.72 3.65 -14.17
C ILE A 16 -13.27 5.11 -14.24
N GLY A 17 -12.06 5.36 -14.75
CA GLY A 17 -11.47 6.69 -14.83
C GLY A 17 -10.92 7.19 -13.49
N LEU A 18 -10.79 6.32 -12.48
CA LEU A 18 -10.10 6.68 -11.24
C LEU A 18 -8.65 7.06 -11.56
N LYS A 19 -8.26 8.30 -11.22
CA LYS A 19 -6.89 8.79 -11.31
C LYS A 19 -6.26 8.82 -9.92
N ALA A 20 -4.93 8.76 -9.86
CA ALA A 20 -4.17 8.86 -8.61
C ALA A 20 -4.63 10.06 -7.75
N ASP A 21 -4.73 11.24 -8.35
CA ASP A 21 -5.09 12.50 -7.66
C ASP A 21 -6.48 12.50 -7.04
N HIS A 22 -7.38 11.61 -7.47
CA HIS A 22 -8.73 11.53 -6.91
C HIS A 22 -8.77 11.00 -5.48
N PHE A 23 -7.83 10.12 -5.11
CA PHE A 23 -7.77 9.49 -3.79
C PHE A 23 -6.46 9.78 -3.03
N ARG A 24 -5.46 10.37 -3.69
CA ARG A 24 -4.17 10.71 -3.09
C ARG A 24 -4.33 11.47 -1.77
N HIS A 25 -3.60 11.05 -0.75
CA HIS A 25 -3.54 11.76 0.52
C HIS A 25 -2.83 13.11 0.31
N HIS A 26 -3.34 14.18 0.93
CA HIS A 26 -2.75 15.50 0.75
C HIS A 26 -1.30 15.56 1.25
N LEU A 27 -1.01 14.93 2.40
CA LEU A 27 0.37 14.78 2.91
C LEU A 27 1.29 14.04 1.93
N ASP A 28 0.80 13.02 1.22
CA ASP A 28 1.59 12.34 0.19
C ASP A 28 1.83 13.26 -1.01
N LEU A 29 0.80 13.99 -1.47
CA LEU A 29 0.96 14.96 -2.55
C LEU A 29 2.00 16.04 -2.19
N GLU A 30 1.91 16.60 -0.98
CA GLU A 30 2.83 17.60 -0.45
C GLU A 30 4.26 17.05 -0.36
N ALA A 31 4.44 15.88 0.28
CA ALA A 31 5.74 15.24 0.41
C ALA A 31 6.35 14.86 -0.95
N THR A 32 5.54 14.35 -1.88
CA THR A 32 5.98 14.01 -3.24
C THR A 32 6.45 15.25 -3.99
N ASN A 33 5.71 16.34 -3.90
CA ASN A 33 6.10 17.61 -4.52
C ASN A 33 7.38 18.17 -3.90
N ALA A 34 7.55 18.06 -2.58
CA ALA A 34 8.77 18.44 -1.89
C ALA A 34 9.98 17.62 -2.35
N LEU A 35 9.83 16.30 -2.53
CA LEU A 35 10.88 15.46 -3.07
C LEU A 35 11.25 15.83 -4.51
N LYS A 36 10.27 16.08 -5.38
CA LYS A 36 10.50 16.47 -6.79
C LYS A 36 11.27 17.78 -6.94
N GLN A 37 11.22 18.66 -5.94
CA GLN A 37 11.96 19.92 -5.96
C GLN A 37 13.43 19.75 -5.55
N LEU A 38 13.86 18.56 -5.11
CA LEU A 38 15.25 18.32 -4.73
C LEU A 38 16.16 18.30 -5.97
N PRO A 39 17.15 19.20 -6.06
CA PRO A 39 18.04 19.26 -7.21
C PRO A 39 18.86 17.96 -7.33
N GLY A 40 18.93 17.40 -8.54
CA GLY A 40 19.71 16.20 -8.82
C GLY A 40 19.03 14.88 -8.48
N LEU A 41 17.81 14.89 -7.90
CA LEU A 41 17.07 13.67 -7.56
C LEU A 41 16.78 12.82 -8.81
N ASP A 42 16.33 13.43 -9.90
CA ASP A 42 16.02 12.72 -11.15
C ASP A 42 17.27 12.08 -11.77
N VAL A 43 18.44 12.70 -11.62
CA VAL A 43 19.72 12.15 -12.10
C VAL A 43 20.15 10.99 -11.21
N ALA A 44 20.00 11.12 -9.89
CA ALA A 44 20.28 10.05 -8.95
C ALA A 44 19.36 8.84 -9.21
N ILE A 45 18.05 9.05 -9.37
CA ILE A 45 17.09 8.00 -9.71
C ILE A 45 17.51 7.25 -10.98
N ARG A 46 17.80 7.97 -12.08
CA ARG A 46 18.20 7.35 -13.35
C ARG A 46 19.53 6.58 -13.27
N ASN A 47 20.48 7.05 -12.48
CA ASN A 47 21.81 6.43 -12.39
C ASN A 47 21.89 5.32 -11.31
N LEU A 48 21.06 5.40 -10.27
CA LEU A 48 21.03 4.46 -9.15
C LEU A 48 20.11 3.26 -9.44
N LEU A 49 19.03 3.46 -10.22
CA LEU A 49 18.21 2.40 -10.82
C LEU A 49 18.88 1.81 -12.08
N GLY A 50 20.20 1.68 -12.07
CA GLY A 50 20.92 0.99 -13.13
C GLY A 50 20.62 -0.53 -13.14
N PRO A 51 21.09 -1.25 -14.18
CA PRO A 51 20.71 -2.66 -14.46
C PRO A 51 20.90 -3.65 -13.30
N VAL A 52 21.77 -3.33 -12.33
CA VAL A 52 22.25 -4.27 -11.31
C VAL A 52 21.24 -4.48 -10.16
N ALA A 53 20.66 -3.41 -9.61
CA ALA A 53 19.63 -3.54 -8.56
C ALA A 53 18.37 -4.19 -9.14
N GLU A 54 18.02 -3.76 -10.35
CA GLU A 54 16.93 -4.28 -11.14
C GLU A 54 17.04 -5.79 -11.42
N GLN A 55 18.19 -6.28 -11.88
CA GLN A 55 18.38 -7.71 -12.10
C GLN A 55 18.46 -8.51 -10.81
N PHE A 56 19.07 -7.98 -9.74
CA PHE A 56 19.21 -8.73 -8.50
C PHE A 56 17.86 -9.01 -7.83
N PHE A 57 17.00 -7.99 -7.68
CA PHE A 57 15.67 -8.16 -7.09
C PHE A 57 14.74 -8.96 -8.01
N TYR A 58 14.78 -8.71 -9.32
CA TYR A 58 13.97 -9.45 -10.29
C TYR A 58 14.34 -10.93 -10.32
N LEU A 59 15.64 -11.27 -10.40
CA LEU A 59 16.10 -12.66 -10.51
C LEU A 59 15.89 -13.44 -9.21
N ASN A 60 16.24 -12.87 -8.05
CA ASN A 60 16.15 -13.62 -6.79
C ASN A 60 14.70 -13.89 -6.37
N ASN A 61 13.81 -12.91 -6.57
CA ASN A 61 12.41 -13.06 -6.19
C ASN A 61 11.64 -13.93 -7.18
N ILE A 62 11.88 -13.83 -8.49
CA ILE A 62 11.19 -14.70 -9.47
C ILE A 62 11.71 -16.14 -9.39
N ALA A 63 13.02 -16.35 -9.18
CA ALA A 63 13.59 -17.70 -9.15
C ALA A 63 13.10 -18.55 -7.97
N SER A 64 12.69 -17.93 -6.86
CA SER A 64 12.29 -18.62 -5.63
C SER A 64 10.82 -18.41 -5.26
N SER A 65 9.97 -18.03 -6.21
CA SER A 65 8.55 -17.77 -5.98
C SER A 65 7.64 -18.52 -6.95
N VAL A 66 6.40 -18.72 -6.54
CA VAL A 66 5.34 -19.32 -7.36
C VAL A 66 4.58 -18.22 -8.09
N LEU A 67 4.50 -18.31 -9.42
CA LEU A 67 3.67 -17.40 -10.23
C LEU A 67 2.19 -17.72 -10.04
N VAL A 68 1.37 -16.71 -9.75
CA VAL A 68 -0.08 -16.81 -9.62
C VAL A 68 -0.74 -16.59 -10.98
N GLY A 69 -1.72 -17.43 -11.32
CA GLY A 69 -2.49 -17.34 -12.55
C GLY A 69 -3.76 -18.18 -12.50
N GLU A 70 -4.48 -18.25 -13.62
CA GLU A 70 -5.75 -19.00 -13.72
C GLU A 70 -5.61 -20.49 -13.37
N ASN A 71 -4.45 -21.09 -13.65
CA ASN A 71 -4.17 -22.50 -13.37
C ASN A 71 -3.38 -22.73 -12.08
N GLN A 72 -2.98 -21.66 -11.37
CA GLN A 72 -2.12 -21.74 -10.19
C GLN A 72 -2.51 -20.66 -9.18
N LEU A 73 -3.08 -21.08 -8.05
CA LEU A 73 -3.67 -20.17 -7.06
C LEU A 73 -4.76 -19.25 -7.66
N PRO A 74 -5.79 -19.83 -8.33
CA PRO A 74 -6.78 -19.06 -9.10
C PRO A 74 -7.59 -18.05 -8.27
N ASP A 75 -7.78 -18.32 -6.97
CA ASP A 75 -8.55 -17.42 -6.12
C ASP A 75 -7.78 -16.14 -5.81
N LEU A 76 -6.46 -16.23 -5.58
CA LEU A 76 -5.60 -15.04 -5.47
C LEU A 76 -5.57 -14.26 -6.77
N HIS A 77 -5.51 -14.96 -7.91
CA HIS A 77 -5.56 -14.34 -9.22
C HIS A 77 -6.85 -13.52 -9.42
N LYS A 78 -8.01 -14.09 -9.07
CA LYS A 78 -9.31 -13.40 -9.15
C LYS A 78 -9.37 -12.17 -8.24
N LEU A 79 -8.87 -12.26 -7.01
CA LEU A 79 -8.86 -11.13 -6.07
C LEU A 79 -8.05 -9.95 -6.63
N LEU A 80 -6.89 -10.23 -7.22
CA LEU A 80 -6.04 -9.23 -7.87
C LEU A 80 -6.73 -8.60 -9.08
N LEU A 81 -7.28 -9.41 -9.99
CA LEU A 81 -7.98 -8.92 -11.17
C LEU A 81 -9.18 -8.06 -10.80
N GLU A 82 -9.93 -8.46 -9.77
CA GLU A 82 -11.07 -7.69 -9.28
C GLU A 82 -10.61 -6.35 -8.69
N ALA A 83 -9.56 -6.33 -7.86
CA ALA A 83 -9.01 -5.09 -7.29
C ALA A 83 -8.48 -4.14 -8.38
N ALA A 84 -7.70 -4.67 -9.33
CA ALA A 84 -7.17 -3.91 -10.46
C ALA A 84 -8.30 -3.32 -11.31
N ARG A 85 -9.35 -4.11 -11.58
CA ARG A 85 -10.56 -3.65 -12.28
C ARG A 85 -11.31 -2.55 -11.52
N ILE A 86 -11.47 -2.68 -10.19
CA ILE A 86 -12.13 -1.66 -9.37
C ILE A 86 -11.35 -0.36 -9.39
N LEU A 87 -10.02 -0.44 -9.26
CA LEU A 87 -9.14 0.71 -9.23
C LEU A 87 -8.81 1.28 -10.61
N ASP A 88 -9.35 0.74 -11.71
CA ASP A 88 -9.03 1.11 -13.10
C ASP A 88 -7.51 1.19 -13.34
N ILE A 89 -6.83 0.07 -13.07
CA ILE A 89 -5.41 -0.12 -13.36
C ILE A 89 -5.21 -1.52 -13.94
N GLU A 90 -4.19 -1.68 -14.79
CA GLU A 90 -3.80 -2.99 -15.28
C GLU A 90 -3.25 -3.84 -14.11
N ALA A 91 -3.42 -5.16 -14.18
CA ALA A 91 -2.96 -6.05 -13.10
C ALA A 91 -1.46 -6.39 -13.30
N PRO A 92 -0.62 -6.26 -12.25
CA PRO A 92 0.77 -6.69 -12.31
C PRO A 92 0.85 -8.21 -12.30
N GLN A 93 2.04 -8.77 -12.55
CA GLN A 93 2.27 -10.18 -12.20
C GLN A 93 2.21 -10.34 -10.69
N LEU A 94 1.73 -11.49 -10.21
CA LEU A 94 1.69 -11.80 -8.77
C LEU A 94 2.47 -13.07 -8.49
N TYR A 95 3.35 -12.99 -7.52
CA TYR A 95 4.15 -14.10 -7.05
C TYR A 95 3.86 -14.39 -5.57
N VAL A 96 3.92 -15.65 -5.18
CA VAL A 96 3.88 -16.09 -3.79
C VAL A 96 5.26 -16.61 -3.39
N GLN A 97 5.84 -16.02 -2.36
CA GLN A 97 7.13 -16.39 -1.82
C GLN A 97 6.96 -17.02 -0.44
N GLN A 98 7.63 -18.15 -0.20
CA GLN A 98 7.65 -18.74 1.14
C GLN A 98 8.48 -17.85 2.07
N ASN A 99 7.85 -17.29 3.09
CA ASN A 99 8.52 -16.46 4.08
C ASN A 99 7.71 -16.42 5.39
N PRO A 100 8.35 -16.63 6.56
CA PRO A 100 7.66 -16.62 7.85
C PRO A 100 7.24 -15.22 8.34
N ILE A 101 7.75 -14.15 7.73
CA ILE A 101 7.44 -12.77 8.09
C ILE A 101 6.31 -12.27 7.18
N PRO A 102 5.12 -11.90 7.71
CA PRO A 102 4.02 -11.40 6.88
C PRO A 102 4.44 -10.12 6.14
N ASN A 103 4.43 -10.17 4.81
CA ASN A 103 4.74 -9.01 3.98
C ASN A 103 4.17 -9.15 2.56
N ALA A 104 3.99 -8.01 1.91
CA ALA A 104 3.79 -7.90 0.48
C ALA A 104 4.54 -6.67 -0.03
N TYR A 105 4.94 -6.68 -1.29
CA TYR A 105 5.58 -5.52 -1.90
C TYR A 105 5.42 -5.56 -3.41
N THR A 106 5.55 -4.38 -4.03
CA THR A 106 5.45 -4.22 -5.47
C THR A 106 6.68 -3.56 -6.05
N PHE A 107 7.09 -4.04 -7.22
CA PHE A 107 8.22 -3.51 -7.95
C PHE A 107 7.79 -3.10 -9.36
N ALA A 108 8.19 -1.89 -9.76
CA ALA A 108 7.98 -1.34 -11.08
C ALA A 108 9.33 -0.95 -11.68
N MET A 109 9.56 -1.35 -12.93
CA MET A 109 10.80 -1.14 -13.66
C MET A 109 10.49 -0.46 -14.98
N GLN A 110 11.40 0.39 -15.44
CA GLN A 110 11.27 1.05 -16.74
C GLN A 110 11.24 0.00 -17.86
N GLY A 111 10.18 0.05 -18.69
CA GLY A 111 10.03 -0.83 -19.85
C GLY A 111 9.72 -2.30 -19.55
N LYS A 112 9.41 -2.68 -18.30
CA LYS A 112 9.00 -4.04 -17.93
C LYS A 112 7.64 -4.05 -17.24
N GLN A 113 6.98 -5.20 -17.30
CA GLN A 113 5.74 -5.42 -16.56
C GLN A 113 6.03 -5.36 -15.04
N PRO A 114 5.27 -4.58 -14.26
CA PRO A 114 5.40 -4.58 -12.81
C PRO A 114 4.99 -5.94 -12.22
N PHE A 115 5.55 -6.26 -11.06
CA PHE A 115 5.19 -7.46 -10.32
C PHE A 115 5.02 -7.18 -8.83
N MET A 116 4.14 -7.94 -8.21
CA MET A 116 3.84 -7.96 -6.79
C MET A 116 4.27 -9.30 -6.21
N VAL A 117 4.83 -9.28 -5.01
CA VAL A 117 5.18 -10.50 -4.25
C VAL A 117 4.40 -10.49 -2.95
N MET A 118 3.80 -11.63 -2.60
CA MET A 118 3.13 -11.85 -1.33
C MET A 118 3.79 -13.00 -0.59
N HIS A 119 4.00 -12.83 0.72
CA HIS A 119 4.55 -13.88 1.56
C HIS A 119 3.45 -14.87 1.99
N THR A 120 3.80 -16.15 2.10
CA THR A 120 2.87 -17.22 2.56
C THR A 120 2.29 -16.94 3.94
N SER A 121 3.09 -16.43 4.88
CA SER A 121 2.64 -16.07 6.23
C SER A 121 1.56 -14.98 6.25
N LEU A 122 1.57 -14.07 5.28
CA LEU A 122 0.52 -13.05 5.14
C LEU A 122 -0.78 -13.66 4.63
N ILE A 123 -0.69 -14.58 3.67
CA ILE A 123 -1.85 -15.30 3.10
C ILE A 123 -2.51 -16.18 4.16
N GLU A 124 -1.73 -16.84 5.02
CA GLU A 124 -2.24 -17.68 6.11
C GLU A 124 -2.91 -16.87 7.24
N LEU A 125 -2.50 -15.62 7.43
CA LEU A 125 -3.01 -14.75 8.49
C LEU A 125 -4.35 -14.09 8.14
N LEU A 126 -4.58 -13.82 6.85
CA LEU A 126 -5.62 -12.92 6.38
C LEU A 126 -6.80 -13.65 5.72
N THR A 127 -7.98 -13.05 5.82
CA THR A 127 -9.16 -13.47 5.06
C THR A 127 -9.03 -13.06 3.59
N PRO A 128 -9.80 -13.67 2.66
CA PRO A 128 -9.77 -13.29 1.25
C PRO A 128 -10.01 -11.79 0.99
N GLN A 129 -10.90 -11.14 1.73
CA GLN A 129 -11.13 -9.70 1.56
C GLN A 129 -9.96 -8.86 2.09
N GLU A 130 -9.33 -9.27 3.18
CA GLU A 130 -8.13 -8.59 3.71
C GLU A 130 -6.92 -8.80 2.78
N ILE A 131 -6.77 -9.97 2.17
CA ILE A 131 -5.79 -10.23 1.11
C ILE A 131 -6.02 -9.29 -0.07
N GLN A 132 -7.27 -9.12 -0.50
CA GLN A 132 -7.59 -8.16 -1.56
C GLN A 132 -7.29 -6.72 -1.15
N ALA A 133 -7.51 -6.35 0.12
CA ALA A 133 -7.11 -5.04 0.63
C ALA A 133 -5.58 -4.84 0.54
N VAL A 134 -4.77 -5.86 0.85
CA VAL A 134 -3.31 -5.82 0.65
C VAL A 134 -2.96 -5.65 -0.83
N MET A 135 -3.54 -6.45 -1.72
CA MET A 135 -3.28 -6.32 -3.16
C MET A 135 -3.67 -4.92 -3.68
N ALA A 136 -4.78 -4.38 -3.20
CA ALA A 136 -5.24 -3.04 -3.57
C ALA A 136 -4.36 -1.91 -2.99
N HIS A 137 -3.83 -2.11 -1.78
CA HIS A 137 -2.82 -1.23 -1.19
C HIS A 137 -1.59 -1.15 -2.09
N GLU A 138 -1.05 -2.31 -2.48
CA GLU A 138 0.09 -2.45 -3.38
C GLU A 138 -0.17 -1.87 -4.79
N LEU A 139 -1.38 -2.07 -5.34
CA LEU A 139 -1.81 -1.40 -6.56
C LEU A 139 -1.89 0.13 -6.40
N GLY A 140 -2.15 0.62 -5.19
CA GLY A 140 -2.09 2.04 -4.84
C GLY A 140 -0.70 2.62 -5.06
N HIS A 141 0.35 1.92 -4.62
CA HIS A 141 1.73 2.34 -4.88
C HIS A 141 2.03 2.45 -6.37
N LEU A 142 1.58 1.48 -7.16
CA LEU A 142 1.76 1.54 -8.60
C LEU A 142 0.97 2.69 -9.24
N LYS A 143 -0.31 2.84 -8.88
CA LYS A 143 -1.19 3.85 -9.47
C LYS A 143 -0.75 5.27 -9.15
N CYS A 144 -0.18 5.48 -7.96
CA CYS A 144 0.34 6.75 -7.50
C CYS A 144 1.84 6.92 -7.76
N ASP A 145 2.43 6.04 -8.59
CA ASP A 145 3.75 6.26 -9.15
C ASP A 145 4.85 6.24 -8.05
N HIS A 146 4.64 5.47 -6.97
CA HIS A 146 5.50 5.40 -5.77
C HIS A 146 6.75 4.52 -5.93
N GLY A 147 6.75 3.57 -6.88
CA GLY A 147 7.80 2.54 -7.00
C GLY A 147 9.23 3.09 -7.19
N VAL A 148 9.36 4.20 -7.89
CA VAL A 148 10.65 4.87 -8.15
C VAL A 148 11.28 5.40 -6.85
N TYR A 149 10.46 6.01 -5.99
CA TYR A 149 10.92 6.58 -4.72
C TYR A 149 11.13 5.51 -3.64
N LEU A 150 10.31 4.44 -3.64
CA LEU A 150 10.47 3.30 -2.74
C LEU A 150 11.83 2.61 -2.91
N THR A 151 12.25 2.38 -4.16
CA THR A 151 13.53 1.74 -4.46
C THR A 151 14.70 2.60 -3.99
N MET A 152 14.62 3.91 -4.20
CA MET A 152 15.61 4.87 -3.70
C MET A 152 15.65 4.92 -2.17
N ALA A 153 14.50 4.91 -1.49
CA ALA A 153 14.45 4.90 -0.03
C ALA A 153 15.15 3.66 0.56
N ASN A 154 14.91 2.48 -0.02
CA ASN A 154 15.58 1.24 0.38
C ASN A 154 17.11 1.32 0.18
N LEU A 155 17.56 1.89 -0.93
CA LEU A 155 18.98 2.05 -1.23
C LEU A 155 19.66 3.08 -0.30
N ILE A 156 18.98 4.17 0.08
CA ILE A 156 19.50 5.14 1.05
C ILE A 156 19.67 4.47 2.42
N VAL A 157 18.67 3.70 2.88
CA VAL A 157 18.74 2.98 4.16
C VAL A 157 19.88 1.95 4.17
N MET A 158 20.10 1.22 3.08
CA MET A 158 21.20 0.25 2.96
C MET A 158 22.57 0.93 2.78
N GLY A 159 22.64 2.01 2.00
CA GLY A 159 23.87 2.66 1.55
C GLY A 159 24.40 3.78 2.46
N ALA A 160 23.62 4.25 3.44
CA ALA A 160 24.03 5.28 4.39
C ALA A 160 25.31 4.91 5.17
N SER A 161 25.62 3.61 5.29
CA SER A 161 26.82 3.09 5.94
C SER A 161 28.13 3.29 5.15
N LEU A 162 28.06 3.66 3.87
CA LEU A 162 29.22 3.71 2.96
C LEU A 162 29.75 5.13 2.68
N LEU A 163 29.14 6.18 3.26
CA LEU A 163 29.43 7.58 2.90
C LEU A 163 30.32 8.31 3.93
N PRO A 164 31.17 9.27 3.50
CA PRO A 164 31.97 10.12 4.39
C PRO A 164 31.09 10.96 5.35
N LEU A 165 31.66 11.38 6.49
CA LEU A 165 30.95 12.09 7.59
C LEU A 165 30.21 13.39 7.20
N TRP A 166 30.58 14.05 6.10
CA TRP A 166 29.82 15.21 5.59
C TRP A 166 28.68 14.77 4.64
N GLY A 167 28.86 13.63 3.98
CA GLY A 167 27.82 12.95 3.23
C GLY A 167 26.73 12.42 4.17
N THR A 168 27.08 11.97 5.38
CA THR A 168 26.11 11.43 6.34
C THR A 168 25.07 12.47 6.80
N VAL A 169 25.46 13.74 6.99
CA VAL A 169 24.53 14.81 7.38
C VAL A 169 23.55 15.13 6.25
N LEU A 170 24.04 15.25 5.01
CA LEU A 170 23.20 15.44 3.84
C LEU A 170 22.26 14.24 3.63
N THR A 171 22.75 13.01 3.79
CA THR A 171 21.91 11.81 3.68
C THR A 171 20.91 11.67 4.81
N GLN A 172 21.21 12.11 6.03
CA GLN A 172 20.26 12.09 7.15
C GLN A 172 19.05 12.98 6.85
N SER A 173 19.28 14.23 6.40
CA SER A 173 18.18 15.13 6.05
C SER A 173 17.31 14.60 4.90
N LEU A 174 17.94 13.95 3.91
CA LEU A 174 17.23 13.30 2.81
C LEU A 174 16.48 12.06 3.29
N GLN A 175 17.10 11.26 4.16
CA GLN A 175 16.52 10.05 4.75
C GLN A 175 15.29 10.39 5.58
N GLU A 176 15.31 11.44 6.40
CA GLU A 176 14.15 11.89 7.17
C GLU A 176 12.98 12.26 6.26
N ARG A 177 13.23 13.04 5.21
CA ARG A 177 12.21 13.40 4.20
C ARG A 177 11.70 12.19 3.43
N MET A 178 12.56 11.22 3.13
CA MET A 178 12.16 9.97 2.47
C MET A 178 11.31 9.11 3.40
N LEU A 179 11.68 8.99 4.67
CA LEU A 179 10.89 8.25 5.67
C LEU A 179 9.54 8.94 5.92
N GLU A 180 9.50 10.27 5.96
CA GLU A 180 8.25 11.03 6.01
C GLU A 180 7.40 10.77 4.78
N TRP A 181 7.98 10.87 3.59
CA TRP A 181 7.29 10.58 2.35
C TRP A 181 6.74 9.15 2.31
N LEU A 182 7.51 8.14 2.75
CA LEU A 182 7.05 6.75 2.85
C LEU A 182 5.80 6.66 3.73
N ARG A 183 5.84 7.26 4.92
CA ARG A 183 4.70 7.28 5.83
C ARG A 183 3.46 7.94 5.22
N CYS A 184 3.65 9.00 4.43
CA CYS A 184 2.55 9.66 3.73
C CYS A 184 1.99 8.79 2.60
N ALA A 185 2.86 8.15 1.82
CA ALA A 185 2.49 7.26 0.71
C ALA A 185 1.62 6.07 1.19
N GLU A 186 1.90 5.52 2.37
CA GLU A 186 1.08 4.48 3.00
C GLU A 186 -0.38 4.91 3.19
N LEU A 187 -0.63 6.17 3.56
CA LEU A 187 -2.00 6.69 3.74
C LEU A 187 -2.77 6.74 2.42
N THR A 188 -2.08 7.05 1.31
CA THR A 188 -2.68 6.99 -0.04
C THR A 188 -3.02 5.56 -0.42
N CYS A 189 -2.12 4.62 -0.12
CA CYS A 189 -2.30 3.21 -0.48
C CYS A 189 -3.40 2.55 0.39
N ASP A 190 -3.55 2.96 1.65
CA ASP A 190 -4.71 2.61 2.49
C ASP A 190 -6.04 3.06 1.89
N ARG A 191 -6.08 4.25 1.29
CA ARG A 191 -7.27 4.70 0.55
C ARG A 191 -7.55 3.84 -0.67
N ALA A 192 -6.52 3.41 -1.41
CA ALA A 192 -6.68 2.46 -2.51
C ALA A 192 -7.25 1.11 -2.02
N ALA A 193 -6.74 0.61 -0.89
CA ALA A 193 -7.27 -0.59 -0.23
C ALA A 193 -8.76 -0.43 0.09
N LEU A 194 -9.14 0.69 0.73
CA LEU A 194 -10.54 0.96 1.06
C LEU A 194 -11.43 1.09 -0.19
N LEU A 195 -10.95 1.72 -1.27
CA LEU A 195 -11.73 1.80 -2.51
C LEU A 195 -11.98 0.43 -3.14
N ALA A 196 -11.02 -0.48 -3.06
CA ALA A 196 -11.15 -1.82 -3.62
C ALA A 196 -12.10 -2.70 -2.80
N VAL A 197 -12.02 -2.65 -1.46
CA VAL A 197 -12.88 -3.51 -0.61
C VAL A 197 -14.21 -2.86 -0.24
N GLN A 198 -14.29 -1.53 -0.29
CA GLN A 198 -15.43 -0.66 0.04
C GLN A 198 -16.05 -0.87 1.43
N ASP A 199 -15.30 -1.46 2.36
CA ASP A 199 -15.68 -1.63 3.76
C ASP A 199 -14.48 -1.23 4.66
N PRO A 200 -14.59 -0.16 5.46
CA PRO A 200 -13.50 0.28 6.32
C PRO A 200 -13.15 -0.74 7.41
N ARG A 201 -14.09 -1.58 7.86
CA ARG A 201 -13.81 -2.58 8.89
C ARG A 201 -12.86 -3.65 8.38
N ILE A 202 -12.85 -3.96 7.08
CA ILE A 202 -11.92 -4.91 6.48
C ILE A 202 -10.49 -4.38 6.54
N VAL A 203 -10.28 -3.12 6.14
CA VAL A 203 -8.95 -2.49 6.18
C VAL A 203 -8.46 -2.30 7.62
N MET A 204 -9.34 -1.90 8.54
CA MET A 204 -8.97 -1.78 9.97
C MET A 204 -8.67 -3.14 10.61
N SER A 205 -9.40 -4.21 10.24
CA SER A 205 -9.12 -5.58 10.68
C SER A 205 -7.78 -6.09 10.15
N LEU A 206 -7.46 -5.82 8.88
CA LEU A 206 -6.14 -6.07 8.30
C LEU A 206 -5.03 -5.40 9.14
N LEU A 207 -5.14 -4.10 9.39
CA LEU A 207 -4.14 -3.35 10.17
C LEU A 207 -3.99 -3.87 11.61
N MET A 208 -5.09 -4.28 12.24
CA MET A 208 -5.08 -4.92 13.55
C MET A 208 -4.30 -6.25 13.52
N LYS A 209 -4.52 -7.08 12.51
CA LYS A 209 -3.81 -8.36 12.34
C LYS A 209 -2.33 -8.15 12.02
N LEU A 210 -1.96 -7.12 11.27
CA LEU A 210 -0.56 -6.75 11.07
C LEU A 210 0.11 -6.25 12.35
N ALA A 211 -0.64 -5.62 13.25
CA ALA A 211 -0.11 -5.10 14.51
C ALA A 211 0.19 -6.19 15.54
N GLY A 212 -0.57 -7.28 15.57
CA GLY A 212 -0.42 -8.31 16.61
C GLY A 212 -1.11 -9.65 16.34
N GLY A 213 -1.47 -9.92 15.08
CA GLY A 213 -2.12 -11.16 14.68
C GLY A 213 -1.14 -12.30 14.38
N SER A 214 -1.64 -13.50 14.55
CA SER A 214 -1.07 -14.76 14.05
C SER A 214 -2.24 -15.66 13.62
N PRO A 215 -2.02 -16.76 12.89
CA PRO A 215 -3.11 -17.70 12.57
C PRO A 215 -3.90 -18.19 13.80
N THR A 216 -3.25 -18.26 14.98
CA THR A 216 -3.88 -18.69 16.24
C THR A 216 -4.52 -17.55 17.03
N LEU A 217 -3.99 -16.32 16.93
CA LEU A 217 -4.48 -15.15 17.66
C LEU A 217 -5.54 -14.37 16.88
N ALA A 218 -5.48 -14.37 15.54
CA ALA A 218 -6.37 -13.59 14.68
C ALA A 218 -7.88 -13.82 14.98
N PRO A 219 -8.36 -15.05 15.24
CA PRO A 219 -9.76 -15.27 15.62
C PRO A 219 -10.16 -14.70 16.99
N GLN A 220 -9.18 -14.40 17.86
CA GLN A 220 -9.39 -13.88 19.22
C GLN A 220 -9.31 -12.35 19.27
N LEU A 221 -8.83 -11.70 18.21
CA LEU A 221 -8.69 -10.25 18.16
C LEU A 221 -10.07 -9.58 18.04
N ASN A 222 -10.23 -8.46 18.75
CA ASN A 222 -11.46 -7.68 18.74
C ASN A 222 -11.22 -6.32 18.06
N LEU A 223 -11.85 -6.14 16.90
CA LEU A 223 -11.70 -4.93 16.09
C LEU A 223 -12.19 -3.67 16.83
N ASP A 224 -13.31 -3.75 17.55
CA ASP A 224 -13.85 -2.58 18.26
C ASP A 224 -12.92 -2.13 19.40
N ALA A 225 -12.26 -3.08 20.08
CA ALA A 225 -11.22 -2.79 21.06
C ALA A 225 -9.99 -2.12 20.42
N PHE A 226 -9.57 -2.57 19.24
CA PHE A 226 -8.47 -1.95 18.49
C PHE A 226 -8.82 -0.53 18.01
N ILE A 227 -10.06 -0.29 17.57
CA ILE A 227 -10.55 1.05 17.22
C ILE A 227 -10.59 1.96 18.46
N ALA A 228 -11.03 1.44 19.62
CA ALA A 228 -10.98 2.18 20.87
C ALA A 228 -9.54 2.54 21.27
N GLN A 229 -8.59 1.63 21.08
CA GLN A 229 -7.15 1.89 21.26
C GLN A 229 -6.65 3.01 20.34
N ALA A 230 -7.05 3.01 19.06
CA ALA A 230 -6.68 4.07 18.12
C ALA A 230 -7.19 5.45 18.58
N ARG A 231 -8.43 5.53 19.07
CA ARG A 231 -9.01 6.77 19.64
C ARG A 231 -8.30 7.22 20.92
N ALA A 232 -7.88 6.28 21.77
CA ALA A 232 -7.10 6.59 22.97
C ALA A 232 -5.70 7.10 22.63
N TYR A 233 -5.02 6.49 21.64
CA TYR A 233 -3.74 6.97 21.14
C TYR A 233 -3.84 8.42 20.71
N ASP A 234 -4.89 8.82 20.00
CA ASP A 234 -5.14 10.21 19.59
C ASP A 234 -5.18 11.20 20.75
N ALA A 235 -5.84 10.85 21.84
CA ALA A 235 -5.92 11.71 23.02
C ALA A 235 -4.53 12.04 23.60
N VAL A 236 -3.55 11.15 23.47
CA VAL A 236 -2.16 11.40 23.90
C VAL A 236 -1.55 12.59 23.14
N GLY A 237 -1.89 12.77 21.87
CA GLY A 237 -1.37 13.85 21.02
C GLY A 237 -2.00 15.22 21.27
N LYS A 238 -2.95 15.35 22.21
CA LYS A 238 -3.59 16.64 22.53
C LYS A 238 -2.70 17.58 23.35
N THR A 239 -1.59 17.07 23.89
CA THR A 239 -0.60 17.86 24.62
C THR A 239 0.64 18.05 23.76
N GLN A 240 1.32 19.18 23.91
CA GLN A 240 2.56 19.46 23.17
C GLN A 240 3.64 18.39 23.42
N LEU A 241 3.78 17.91 24.66
CA LEU A 241 4.69 16.82 25.01
C LEU A 241 4.28 15.50 24.34
N GLY A 242 2.99 15.19 24.34
CA GLY A 242 2.48 13.97 23.72
C GLY A 242 2.61 13.97 22.19
N GLU A 243 2.39 15.11 21.54
CA GLU A 243 2.65 15.28 20.11
C GLU A 243 4.14 15.09 19.79
N MET A 244 5.03 15.73 20.56
CA MET A 244 6.48 15.57 20.42
C MET A 244 6.91 14.10 20.55
N LEU A 245 6.41 13.38 21.56
CA LEU A 245 6.73 11.97 21.79
C LEU A 245 6.23 11.07 20.65
N LYS A 246 5.03 11.32 20.12
CA LYS A 246 4.51 10.59 18.95
C LYS A 246 5.38 10.81 17.72
N THR A 247 5.75 12.05 17.44
CA THR A 247 6.64 12.40 16.32
C THR A 247 7.99 11.71 16.47
N ALA A 248 8.61 11.80 17.65
CA ALA A 248 9.88 11.14 17.92
C ALA A 248 9.82 9.61 17.74
N GLN A 249 8.75 8.96 18.22
CA GLN A 249 8.58 7.51 18.08
C GLN A 249 8.37 7.07 16.62
N THR A 250 7.71 7.90 15.81
CA THR A 250 7.36 7.56 14.42
C THR A 250 8.40 7.98 13.39
N ALA A 251 9.29 8.91 13.73
CA ALA A 251 10.28 9.48 12.82
C ALA A 251 11.18 8.43 12.13
N GLN A 252 11.53 7.36 12.84
CA GLN A 252 12.41 6.29 12.34
C GLN A 252 11.64 5.12 11.70
N LEU A 253 10.30 5.13 11.71
CA LEU A 253 9.50 4.07 11.12
C LEU A 253 9.31 4.30 9.62
N THR A 254 9.42 3.23 8.83
CA THR A 254 9.12 3.24 7.39
C THR A 254 7.61 3.32 7.12
N HIS A 255 6.80 2.82 8.05
CA HIS A 255 5.34 2.84 7.98
C HIS A 255 4.75 3.57 9.18
N PRO A 256 3.62 4.28 9.05
CA PRO A 256 2.91 4.83 10.20
C PRO A 256 2.43 3.69 11.09
N VAL A 257 2.32 3.94 12.40
CA VAL A 257 1.81 2.92 13.33
C VAL A 257 0.39 2.48 12.92
N PRO A 258 0.05 1.18 13.00
CA PRO A 258 -1.22 0.66 12.48
C PRO A 258 -2.48 1.35 13.03
N VAL A 259 -2.44 1.77 14.30
CA VAL A 259 -3.55 2.51 14.94
C VAL A 259 -3.83 3.87 14.29
N LEU A 260 -2.80 4.58 13.81
CA LEU A 260 -2.99 5.85 13.09
C LEU A 260 -3.60 5.61 11.70
N ARG A 261 -3.15 4.57 11.01
CA ARG A 261 -3.68 4.17 9.70
C ARG A 261 -5.16 3.78 9.80
N ALA A 262 -5.53 2.99 10.81
CA ALA A 262 -6.91 2.58 11.04
C ALA A 262 -7.83 3.78 11.29
N ARG A 263 -7.35 4.79 12.05
CA ARG A 263 -8.07 6.05 12.24
C ARG A 263 -8.25 6.82 10.93
N GLU A 264 -7.20 6.97 10.12
CA GLU A 264 -7.31 7.68 8.84
C GLU A 264 -8.30 7.01 7.89
N ILE A 265 -8.40 5.67 7.91
CA ILE A 265 -9.44 4.92 7.21
C ILE A 265 -10.84 5.28 7.73
N ASP A 266 -11.08 5.22 9.04
CA ASP A 266 -12.38 5.56 9.65
C ASP A 266 -12.83 6.99 9.28
N ARG A 267 -11.87 7.93 9.35
CA ARG A 267 -12.08 9.34 8.99
C ARG A 267 -12.40 9.51 7.50
N TRP A 268 -11.62 8.89 6.62
CA TRP A 268 -11.81 9.06 5.17
C TRP A 268 -13.08 8.35 4.67
N ALA A 269 -13.42 7.17 5.20
CA ALA A 269 -14.65 6.45 4.90
C ALA A 269 -15.92 7.29 5.18
N SER A 270 -15.86 8.14 6.20
CA SER A 270 -16.94 9.05 6.60
C SER A 270 -16.95 10.37 5.80
N SER A 271 -15.96 10.60 4.93
CA SER A 271 -15.82 11.87 4.21
C SER A 271 -16.70 11.95 2.97
N HIS A 272 -17.14 13.18 2.62
CA HIS A 272 -17.86 13.42 1.38
C HIS A 272 -17.04 13.04 0.14
N ASN A 273 -15.71 13.21 0.19
CA ASN A 273 -14.81 12.84 -0.90
C ASN A 273 -14.92 11.34 -1.24
N TYR A 274 -14.79 10.45 -0.24
CA TYR A 274 -14.95 9.01 -0.43
C TYR A 274 -16.34 8.66 -0.98
N GLN A 275 -17.40 9.19 -0.37
CA GLN A 275 -18.78 8.94 -0.80
C GLN A 275 -19.01 9.39 -2.26
N SER A 276 -18.45 10.54 -2.64
CA SER A 276 -18.55 11.07 -4.00
C SER A 276 -17.85 10.20 -5.03
N LEU A 277 -16.71 9.57 -4.69
CA LEU A 277 -16.00 8.65 -5.57
C LEU A 277 -16.82 7.39 -5.84
N LEU A 278 -17.49 6.85 -4.82
CA LEU A 278 -18.36 5.68 -4.98
C LEU A 278 -19.68 6.03 -5.69
N GLN A 279 -20.22 7.23 -5.51
CA GLN A 279 -21.47 7.63 -6.14
C GLN A 279 -21.30 8.04 -7.61
N LYS A 280 -20.33 8.90 -7.94
CA LYS A 280 -20.12 9.40 -9.31
C LYS A 280 -19.94 8.26 -10.31
N ASN A 281 -19.24 7.20 -9.91
CA ASN A 281 -18.96 6.06 -10.76
C ASN A 281 -20.13 5.06 -10.91
N LYS A 282 -21.14 5.10 -10.02
CA LYS A 282 -22.40 4.37 -10.25
C LYS A 282 -23.19 4.99 -11.42
N THR A 283 -23.13 6.30 -11.58
CA THR A 283 -23.87 7.05 -12.62
C THR A 283 -23.31 6.92 -14.03
N HIS A 284 -22.01 6.62 -14.18
CA HIS A 284 -21.35 6.49 -15.49
C HIS A 284 -21.30 5.06 -16.03
N TYR A 285 -21.73 4.05 -15.25
CA TYR A 285 -21.58 2.65 -15.62
C TYR A 285 -22.74 2.14 -16.50
N ASN A 286 -22.79 2.55 -17.76
CA ASN A 286 -23.75 2.05 -18.77
C ASN A 286 -23.20 0.88 -19.62
N ASN A 287 -22.25 0.08 -19.12
CA ASN A 287 -21.60 -1.03 -19.86
C ASN A 287 -20.91 -0.63 -21.20
N GLN A 288 -20.69 0.67 -21.46
CA GLN A 288 -20.17 1.18 -22.74
C GLN A 288 -18.89 2.03 -22.62
N ALA A 289 -18.31 2.19 -21.43
CA ALA A 289 -17.11 3.01 -21.24
C ALA A 289 -15.82 2.19 -21.40
N ASP A 290 -14.96 2.59 -22.34
CA ASP A 290 -13.63 1.98 -22.54
C ASP A 290 -12.68 2.30 -21.38
N ARG A 291 -11.89 1.29 -20.98
CA ARG A 291 -10.91 1.35 -19.89
C ARG A 291 -9.77 2.29 -20.25
N THR A 292 -9.33 3.13 -19.30
CA THR A 292 -8.27 4.12 -19.57
C THR A 292 -6.99 3.90 -18.76
N GLY A 293 -7.01 3.08 -17.71
CA GLY A 293 -5.86 2.80 -16.87
C GLY A 293 -4.83 1.89 -17.52
N LYS A 294 -3.92 2.44 -18.33
CA LYS A 294 -2.66 1.78 -18.72
C LYS A 294 -1.56 2.14 -17.74
N TRP A 295 -0.60 1.22 -17.53
CA TRP A 295 0.65 1.57 -16.84
C TRP A 295 1.30 2.79 -17.50
N ARG A 296 1.87 3.68 -16.70
CA ARG A 296 2.79 4.69 -17.21
C ARG A 296 4.15 4.02 -17.39
N ASN A 297 4.58 3.90 -18.63
CA ASN A 297 5.99 3.63 -18.94
C ASN A 297 6.77 4.85 -18.49
N TRP A 298 7.53 4.70 -17.42
CA TRP A 298 8.58 5.62 -17.03
C TRP A 298 9.72 5.54 -18.02
#